data_AF-A0A954U3Q4-F1
#
_entry.id   AF-A0A954U3Q4-F1
#
_cell.length_a   1.000
_cell.length_b   1.000
_cell.length_c   1.000
_cell.angle_alpha   90.00
_cell.angle_beta   90.00
_cell.angle_gamma   90.00
#
_symmetry.space_group_name_H-M   'P 1'
#
loop_
_entity.id
_entity.type
_entity.pdbx_description
1 polymer ?
#
loop_
_entity_poly.entity_id
_entity_poly.type
_entity_poly.pdbx_seq_one_letter_code
_entity_poly.pdbx_strand_id
1 'polypeptide(L)'
;MRTVMSLFCTFILLATFAQSNAQLPDTQHLTWDGDLAAKLVDHADSFLLRELEKSITARSKRWKRDFTSPDAYVASIAANRQRFAHQLGVRDPRNTQPQAEIIVPATSAPE
;
A
#
# COMPACT_ATOMS: atom_id res chain seq x y z
N MET A 1 -6.30 18.29 -59.40
CA MET A 1 -5.35 18.61 -58.31
C MET A 1 -6.03 18.86 -56.97
N ARG A 2 -7.21 19.51 -56.89
CA ARG A 2 -7.91 19.79 -55.61
C ARG A 2 -8.51 18.54 -54.93
N THR A 3 -8.94 17.54 -55.69
CA THR A 3 -9.50 16.28 -55.16
C THR A 3 -8.44 15.31 -54.65
N VAL A 4 -7.28 15.23 -55.31
CA VAL A 4 -6.14 14.39 -54.89
C VAL A 4 -5.51 14.90 -53.59
N MET A 5 -5.44 16.22 -53.39
CA MET A 5 -4.97 16.84 -52.13
C MET A 5 -5.94 16.57 -50.97
N SER A 6 -7.26 16.55 -51.24
CA SER A 6 -8.28 16.29 -50.23
C SER A 6 -8.29 14.84 -49.76
N LEU A 7 -8.07 13.88 -50.68
CA LEU A 7 -7.94 12.45 -50.33
C LEU A 7 -6.66 12.17 -49.53
N PHE A 8 -5.56 12.88 -49.81
CA PHE A 8 -4.29 12.76 -49.09
C PHE A 8 -4.40 13.32 -47.66
N CYS A 9 -5.11 14.43 -47.45
CA CYS A 9 -5.39 14.98 -46.11
C CYS A 9 -6.28 14.05 -45.26
N THR A 10 -7.27 13.38 -45.84
CA THR A 10 -8.10 12.40 -45.11
C THR A 10 -7.33 11.12 -44.75
N PHE A 11 -6.32 10.71 -45.53
CA PHE A 11 -5.49 9.54 -45.19
C PHE A 11 -4.51 9.84 -44.05
N ILE A 12 -3.98 11.06 -43.99
CA ILE A 12 -3.11 11.54 -42.91
C ILE A 12 -3.87 11.71 -41.59
N LEU A 13 -5.18 12.02 -41.63
CA LEU A 13 -6.02 12.18 -40.44
C LEU A 13 -6.43 10.85 -39.78
N LEU A 14 -6.42 9.72 -40.52
CA LEU A 14 -6.73 8.39 -39.97
C LEU A 14 -5.52 7.71 -39.29
N ALA A 15 -4.30 8.05 -39.70
CA ALA A 15 -3.08 7.42 -39.19
C ALA A 15 -2.60 7.98 -37.83
N THR A 16 -3.10 9.13 -37.39
CA THR A 16 -2.68 9.83 -36.17
C THR A 16 -3.37 9.38 -34.89
N PHE A 17 -4.36 8.48 -34.96
CA PHE A 17 -5.01 7.89 -33.78
C PHE A 17 -4.46 6.52 -33.38
N ALA A 18 -3.29 6.13 -33.88
CA ALA A 18 -2.53 5.03 -33.29
C ALA A 18 -1.85 5.53 -32.00
N GLN A 19 -2.65 5.73 -30.95
CA GLN A 19 -2.14 6.04 -29.62
C GLN A 19 -1.26 4.86 -29.16
N SER A 20 0.06 5.07 -29.11
CA SER A 20 0.95 4.10 -28.50
C SER A 20 0.62 4.05 -27.01
N ASN A 21 -0.01 2.96 -26.58
CA ASN A 21 -0.07 2.60 -25.16
C ASN A 21 1.34 2.23 -24.71
N ALA A 22 2.20 3.24 -24.52
CA ALA A 22 3.55 3.03 -24.03
C ALA A 22 3.46 2.39 -22.64
N GLN A 23 3.85 1.13 -22.55
CA GLN A 23 3.90 0.36 -21.31
C GLN A 23 4.73 1.15 -20.29
N LEU A 24 4.20 1.34 -19.08
CA LEU A 24 4.96 1.97 -18.01
C LEU A 24 6.19 1.11 -17.72
N PRO A 25 7.37 1.72 -17.43
CA PRO A 25 8.55 0.98 -17.02
C PRO A 25 8.20 -0.02 -15.91
N ASP A 26 8.73 -1.24 -16.02
CA ASP A 26 8.52 -2.33 -15.06
C ASP A 26 7.07 -2.82 -14.86
N THR A 27 6.15 -2.51 -15.79
CA THR A 27 4.78 -3.05 -15.78
C THR A 27 4.58 -4.08 -16.90
N GLN A 28 3.52 -4.90 -16.81
CA GLN A 28 3.09 -5.80 -17.88
C GLN A 28 1.59 -5.60 -18.11
N HIS A 29 1.14 -5.79 -19.35
CA HIS A 29 -0.28 -5.73 -19.68
C HIS A 29 -1.05 -6.84 -18.97
N LEU A 30 -2.19 -6.51 -18.34
CA LEU A 30 -3.02 -7.48 -17.64
C LEU A 30 -3.85 -8.27 -18.66
N THR A 31 -3.45 -9.51 -18.93
CA THR A 31 -4.07 -10.40 -19.93
C THR A 31 -5.03 -11.43 -19.31
N TRP A 32 -5.56 -11.15 -18.12
CA TRP A 32 -6.46 -12.08 -17.44
C TRP A 32 -7.86 -12.01 -18.02
N ASP A 33 -8.41 -13.17 -18.38
CA ASP A 33 -9.78 -13.30 -18.86
C ASP A 33 -10.78 -13.61 -17.73
N GLY A 34 -12.06 -13.28 -17.95
CA GLY A 34 -13.17 -13.63 -17.05
C GLY A 34 -13.48 -12.58 -15.98
N ASP A 35 -14.04 -13.02 -14.85
CA ASP A 35 -14.34 -12.13 -13.72
C ASP A 35 -13.08 -11.88 -12.87
N LEU A 36 -12.46 -10.71 -13.08
CA LEU A 36 -11.26 -10.30 -12.34
C LEU A 36 -11.55 -10.08 -10.86
N ALA A 37 -12.76 -9.65 -10.49
CA ALA A 37 -13.10 -9.40 -9.09
C ALA A 37 -13.18 -10.73 -8.33
N ALA A 38 -13.80 -11.75 -8.92
CA ALA A 38 -13.82 -13.10 -8.36
C ALA A 38 -12.39 -13.66 -8.19
N LYS A 39 -11.54 -13.55 -9.24
CA LYS A 39 -10.13 -13.98 -9.16
C LYS A 39 -9.36 -13.28 -8.05
N LEU A 40 -9.56 -11.97 -7.89
CA LEU A 40 -8.91 -11.21 -6.83
C LEU A 40 -9.32 -11.72 -5.44
N VAL A 41 -10.60 -11.99 -5.23
CA VAL A 41 -11.12 -12.52 -3.96
C VAL A 41 -10.52 -13.89 -3.66
N ASP A 42 -10.53 -14.81 -4.63
CA ASP A 42 -9.97 -16.16 -4.47
C ASP A 42 -8.47 -16.12 -4.11
N HIS A 43 -7.73 -15.24 -4.77
CA HIS A 43 -6.30 -15.06 -4.50
C HIS A 43 -6.05 -14.40 -3.14
N ALA A 44 -6.87 -13.41 -2.77
CA ALA A 44 -6.78 -12.75 -1.46
C ALA A 44 -7.06 -13.76 -0.35
N ASP A 45 -8.09 -14.60 -0.48
CA ASP A 45 -8.40 -15.65 0.50
C ASP A 45 -7.23 -16.63 0.64
N SER A 46 -6.74 -17.17 -0.47
CA SER A 46 -5.60 -18.09 -0.50
C SER A 46 -4.32 -17.47 0.09
N PHE A 47 -4.09 -16.18 -0.14
CA PHE A 47 -2.98 -15.45 0.46
C PHE A 47 -3.16 -15.33 1.98
N LEU A 48 -4.33 -14.89 2.43
CA LEU A 48 -4.62 -14.65 3.85
C LEU A 48 -4.58 -15.95 4.66
N LEU A 49 -5.05 -17.08 4.12
CA LEU A 49 -4.96 -18.38 4.77
C LEU A 49 -3.49 -18.80 5.01
N ARG A 50 -2.61 -18.60 4.02
CA ARG A 50 -1.17 -18.86 4.19
C ARG A 50 -0.53 -17.92 5.20
N GLU A 51 -0.87 -16.65 5.20
CA GLU A 51 -0.35 -15.70 6.19
C GLU A 51 -0.87 -16.00 7.60
N LEU A 52 -2.11 -16.47 7.74
CA LEU A 52 -2.68 -16.91 9.01
C LEU A 52 -1.90 -18.10 9.58
N GLU A 53 -1.59 -19.10 8.74
CA GLU A 53 -0.76 -20.24 9.14
C GLU A 53 0.64 -19.79 9.59
N LYS A 54 1.31 -18.96 8.79
CA LYS A 54 2.63 -18.37 9.15
C LYS A 54 2.57 -17.56 10.44
N SER A 55 1.44 -16.92 10.73
CA SER A 55 1.28 -16.06 11.92
C SER A 55 1.53 -16.81 13.22
N ILE A 56 1.21 -18.11 13.29
CA ILE A 56 1.38 -18.94 14.49
C ILE A 56 2.86 -18.99 14.87
N THR A 57 3.71 -19.39 13.92
CA THR A 57 5.16 -19.49 14.10
C THR A 57 5.81 -18.12 14.23
N ALA A 58 5.32 -17.09 13.53
CA ALA A 58 5.84 -15.74 13.68
C ALA A 58 5.59 -15.18 15.08
N ARG A 59 4.40 -15.43 15.64
CA ARG A 59 4.00 -14.95 16.97
C ARG A 59 4.83 -15.60 18.07
N SER A 60 5.08 -16.91 18.01
CA SER A 60 5.86 -17.62 19.04
C SER A 60 7.29 -17.08 19.21
N LYS A 61 7.91 -16.59 18.12
CA LYS A 61 9.25 -15.97 18.16
C LYS A 61 9.31 -14.72 19.04
N ARG A 62 8.21 -13.97 19.13
CA ARG A 62 8.14 -12.70 19.87
C ARG A 62 7.35 -12.82 21.18
N TRP A 63 6.40 -13.75 21.28
CA TRP A 63 5.48 -13.87 22.42
C TRP A 63 5.73 -15.16 23.23
N LYS A 64 6.78 -15.13 24.06
CA LYS A 64 7.12 -16.20 25.01
C LYS A 64 6.36 -16.03 26.32
N ARG A 65 5.03 -16.13 26.27
CA ARG A 65 4.15 -15.85 27.42
C ARG A 65 4.27 -16.93 28.48
N ASP A 66 4.53 -16.51 29.71
CA ASP A 66 4.46 -17.37 30.89
C ASP A 66 3.08 -17.20 31.54
N PHE A 67 2.34 -18.30 31.71
CA PHE A 67 0.99 -18.30 32.28
C PHE A 67 0.94 -18.87 33.70
N THR A 68 2.09 -19.10 34.34
CA THR A 68 2.15 -19.67 35.70
C THR A 68 1.62 -18.74 36.77
N SER A 69 1.72 -17.42 36.58
CA SER A 69 1.13 -16.39 37.44
C SER A 69 0.94 -15.06 36.69
N PRO A 70 0.13 -14.13 37.22
CA PRO A 70 0.01 -12.78 36.66
C PRO A 70 1.35 -12.04 36.55
N ASP A 71 2.20 -12.14 37.59
CA ASP A 71 3.51 -11.48 37.62
C ASP A 71 4.48 -12.07 36.60
N ALA A 72 4.50 -13.40 36.48
CA ALA A 72 5.30 -14.10 35.48
C ALA A 72 4.88 -13.72 34.05
N TYR A 73 3.57 -13.58 33.80
CA TYR A 73 3.06 -13.11 32.51
C TYR A 73 3.56 -11.70 32.18
N VAL A 74 3.45 -10.76 33.13
CA VAL A 74 3.92 -9.38 32.95
C VAL A 74 5.42 -9.35 32.64
N ALA A 75 6.23 -10.11 33.38
CA ALA A 75 7.67 -10.22 33.15
C ALA A 75 7.97 -10.80 31.76
N SER A 76 7.27 -11.86 31.37
CA SER A 76 7.49 -12.57 30.10
C SER A 76 7.26 -11.71 28.84
N ILE A 77 6.41 -10.68 28.93
CA ILE A 77 6.08 -9.79 27.80
C ILE A 77 6.77 -8.42 27.87
N ALA A 78 7.59 -8.15 28.89
CA ALA A 78 8.18 -6.84 29.16
C ALA A 78 8.97 -6.28 27.96
N ALA A 79 9.77 -7.12 27.29
CA ALA A 79 10.54 -6.72 26.11
C ALA A 79 9.65 -6.28 24.93
N ASN A 80 8.49 -6.92 24.74
CA ASN A 80 7.53 -6.48 23.72
C ASN A 80 6.87 -5.15 24.08
N ARG A 81 6.54 -4.95 25.37
CA ARG A 81 5.97 -3.68 25.85
C ARG A 81 6.95 -2.52 25.66
N GLN A 82 8.23 -2.72 25.96
CA GLN A 82 9.28 -1.73 25.73
C GLN A 82 9.42 -1.38 24.24
N ARG A 83 9.46 -2.40 23.37
CA ARG A 83 9.50 -2.17 21.91
C ARG A 83 8.27 -1.42 21.42
N PHE A 84 7.09 -1.79 21.91
CA PHE A 84 5.84 -1.12 21.54
C PHE A 84 5.81 0.33 22.01
N ALA A 85 6.27 0.60 23.23
CA ALA A 85 6.39 1.95 23.76
C ALA A 85 7.32 2.82 22.89
N HIS A 86 8.43 2.25 22.42
CA HIS A 86 9.33 2.92 21.48
C HIS A 86 8.65 3.22 20.14
N GLN A 87 7.93 2.25 19.55
CA GLN A 87 7.24 2.43 18.27
C GLN A 87 6.12 3.47 18.33
N LEU A 88 5.40 3.53 19.46
CA LEU A 88 4.36 4.52 19.70
C LEU A 88 4.89 5.89 20.13
N GLY A 89 6.20 6.03 20.38
CA GLY A 89 6.77 7.26 20.92
C GLY A 89 6.40 7.55 22.39
N VAL A 90 5.79 6.60 23.11
CA VAL A 90 5.42 6.75 24.54
C VAL A 90 6.58 6.39 25.48
N ARG A 91 7.78 6.81 25.11
CA ARG A 91 9.01 6.63 25.91
C ARG A 91 9.40 7.89 26.68
N ASP A 92 8.92 9.04 26.21
CA ASP A 92 9.24 10.35 26.74
C ASP A 92 8.11 10.83 27.68
N PRO A 93 8.43 11.60 28.73
CA PRO A 93 7.41 12.22 29.57
C PRO A 93 6.45 13.05 28.72
N ARG A 94 5.15 12.89 28.96
CA ARG A 94 4.14 13.69 28.26
C ARG A 94 4.25 15.15 28.70
N ASN A 95 4.36 16.06 27.73
CA ASN A 95 4.13 17.48 27.98
C ASN A 95 2.68 17.65 28.47
N THR A 96 2.49 18.38 29.56
CA THR A 96 1.17 18.69 30.14
C THR A 96 0.34 19.61 29.24
N GLN A 97 0.97 20.32 28.30
CA GLN A 97 0.31 21.19 27.32
C GLN A 97 0.83 20.91 25.91
N PRO A 98 0.31 19.86 25.23
CA PRO A 98 0.69 19.58 23.85
C PRO A 98 0.17 20.68 22.92
N GLN A 99 1.05 21.25 22.10
CA GLN A 99 0.70 22.19 21.05
C GLN A 99 0.72 21.47 19.70
N ALA A 100 -0.39 21.54 18.96
CA ALA A 100 -0.45 21.07 17.58
C ALA A 100 -0.20 22.26 16.65
N GLU A 101 0.84 22.15 15.82
CA GLU A 101 1.12 23.13 14.77
C GLU A 101 0.67 22.56 13.43
N ILE A 102 -0.10 23.34 12.67
CA ILE A 102 -0.50 22.98 11.30
C ILE A 102 0.48 23.66 10.35
N ILE A 103 1.29 22.86 9.66
CA ILE A 103 2.17 23.35 8.61
C ILE A 103 1.41 23.25 7.29
N VAL A 104 0.96 24.39 6.76
CA VAL A 104 0.36 24.48 5.41
C VAL A 104 1.40 25.10 4.48
N PRO A 105 1.73 24.47 3.34
CA PRO A 105 2.57 25.11 2.34
C PRO A 105 1.84 26.35 1.79
N ALA A 106 2.53 27.49 1.74
CA ALA A 106 1.99 28.73 1.20
C ALA A 106 1.65 28.52 -0.29
N THR A 107 0.37 28.36 -0.60
CA THR A 107 -0.12 28.47 -1.97
C THR A 107 -0.04 29.94 -2.38
N SER A 108 0.94 30.29 -3.20
CA SER A 108 0.89 31.51 -4.00
C SER A 108 -0.23 31.35 -5.02
N ALA A 109 -1.30 32.14 -4.90
CA ALA A 109 -2.36 32.19 -5.90
C ALA A 109 -1.82 32.76 -7.23
N PRO A 110 -2.24 32.25 -8.41
CA PRO A 110 -1.90 32.86 -9.68
C PRO A 110 -2.67 34.20 -9.84
N GLU A 111 -1.97 35.21 -10.34
CA GLU A 111 -2.50 36.53 -10.74
C GLU A 111 -3.53 36.46 -11.87
#